data_AF-A0A381X4S6-F1
#
_entry.id   AF-A0A381X4S6-F1
#
_cell.length_a   1.000
_cell.length_b   1.000
_cell.length_c   1.000
_cell.angle_alpha   90.00
_cell.angle_beta   90.00
_cell.angle_gamma   90.00
#
_symmetry.space_group_name_H-M   'P 1'
#
loop_
_entity.id
_entity.type
_entity.pdbx_description
1 polymer ?
#
loop_
_entity_poly.entity_id
_entity_poly.type
_entity_poly.pdbx_seq_one_letter_code
_entity_poly.pdbx_strand_id
1 'polypeptide(L)'
;MVRFLTSAIFGIALLLLFFWTTDLTQMISSLKRTNHFFLILGLAAYFVSVWFRTIRWRFLLLTNTQIKTSRLLPVVVVGYMANNILPFRIGELVRSYYLNRREGISTTTGISTILVERVSDSIALLFLI
;
A
#
# COMPACT_ATOMS: atom_id res chain seq x y z
N MET A 1 -5.14 20.86 13.02
CA MET A 1 -6.27 20.10 13.61
C MET A 1 -7.60 20.40 12.91
N VAL A 2 -8.00 21.66 12.71
CA VAL A 2 -9.26 22.06 12.03
C VAL A 2 -9.44 21.49 10.61
N ARG A 3 -8.36 21.41 9.81
CA ARG A 3 -8.39 20.81 8.46
C ARG A 3 -8.64 19.28 8.44
N PHE A 4 -8.30 18.59 9.53
CA PHE A 4 -8.54 17.15 9.69
C PHE A 4 -9.99 16.88 10.10
N LEU A 5 -10.53 17.72 11.00
CA LEU A 5 -11.92 17.61 11.45
C LEU A 5 -12.90 17.87 10.32
N THR A 6 -12.62 18.87 9.48
CA THR A 6 -13.45 19.22 8.30
C THR A 6 -13.48 18.10 7.26
N SER A 7 -12.34 17.47 6.96
CA SER A 7 -12.29 16.34 6.03
C SER A 7 -12.94 15.07 6.60
N ALA A 8 -12.84 14.83 7.92
CA ALA A 8 -13.56 13.75 8.58
C ALA A 8 -15.08 13.95 8.53
N ILE A 9 -15.57 15.15 8.86
CA ILE A 9 -17.01 15.50 8.80
C ILE A 9 -17.52 15.35 7.37
N PHE A 10 -16.77 15.82 6.37
CA PHE A 10 -17.13 15.68 4.96
C PHE A 10 -17.18 14.20 4.53
N GLY A 11 -16.22 13.39 4.96
CA GLY A 11 -16.23 11.94 4.72
C GLY A 11 -17.43 11.23 5.35
N ILE A 12 -17.80 11.60 6.58
CA ILE A 12 -19.00 11.07 7.25
C ILE A 12 -20.27 11.49 6.53
N ALA A 13 -20.37 12.75 6.10
CA ALA A 13 -21.52 13.24 5.33
C ALA A 13 -21.69 12.50 4.00
N LEU A 14 -20.59 12.23 3.28
CA LEU A 14 -20.62 11.42 2.07
C LEU A 14 -21.02 9.97 2.32
N LEU A 15 -20.55 9.36 3.42
CA LEU A 15 -20.95 8.00 3.80
C LEU A 15 -22.44 7.93 4.13
N LEU A 16 -22.97 8.90 4.88
CA LEU A 16 -24.40 8.97 5.18
C LEU A 16 -25.23 9.16 3.90
N LEU A 17 -24.78 10.01 2.98
CA LEU A 17 -25.43 10.22 1.68
C LEU A 17 -25.38 8.94 0.84
N PHE A 18 -24.26 8.22 0.86
CA PHE A 18 -24.12 6.93 0.18
C PHE A 18 -25.12 5.90 0.72
N PHE A 19 -25.21 5.73 2.05
CA PHE A 19 -26.17 4.81 2.65
C PHE A 19 -27.62 5.23 2.44
N TRP A 20 -27.88 6.52 2.28
CA TRP A 20 -29.23 7.03 2.03
C TRP A 20 -29.67 6.89 0.57
N THR A 21 -28.73 6.98 -0.38
CA THR A 21 -29.01 6.88 -1.83
C THR A 21 -28.89 5.47 -2.39
N THR A 22 -28.15 4.58 -1.71
CA THR A 22 -27.83 3.25 -2.22
C THR A 22 -28.73 2.18 -1.61
N ASP A 23 -29.44 1.43 -2.45
CA ASP A 23 -30.13 0.21 -2.05
C ASP A 23 -29.11 -0.90 -1.79
N LEU A 24 -28.81 -1.11 -0.50
CA LEU A 24 -27.89 -2.13 0.00
C LEU A 24 -28.25 -3.53 -0.51
N THR A 25 -29.54 -3.82 -0.73
CA THR A 25 -30.03 -5.12 -1.20
C THR A 25 -29.65 -5.35 -2.66
N GLN A 26 -29.81 -4.33 -3.50
CA GLN A 26 -29.36 -4.36 -4.89
C GLN A 26 -27.83 -4.43 -5.01
N MET A 27 -27.09 -3.71 -4.15
CA MET A 27 -25.64 -3.77 -4.11
C MET A 27 -25.13 -5.18 -3.79
N ILE A 28 -25.66 -5.82 -2.73
CA ILE A 28 -25.25 -7.17 -2.31
C ILE A 28 -25.64 -8.21 -3.36
N SER A 29 -26.84 -8.10 -3.96
CA SER A 29 -27.25 -9.02 -5.01
C SER A 29 -26.42 -8.88 -6.29
N SER A 30 -25.95 -7.66 -6.61
CA SER A 30 -25.00 -7.41 -7.70
C SER A 30 -23.63 -8.02 -7.40
N LEU A 31 -23.11 -7.91 -6.17
CA LEU A 31 -21.87 -8.57 -5.76
C LEU A 31 -21.94 -10.10 -5.95
N LYS A 32 -23.09 -10.72 -5.65
CA LYS A 32 -23.27 -12.18 -5.83
C LYS A 32 -23.32 -12.61 -7.29
N ARG A 33 -23.76 -11.73 -8.20
CA ARG A 33 -23.79 -11.99 -9.65
C ARG A 33 -22.44 -11.73 -10.32
N THR A 34 -21.51 -11.08 -9.64
CA THR A 34 -20.17 -10.82 -10.17
C THR A 34 -19.45 -12.12 -10.46
N ASN A 35 -18.81 -12.18 -11.63
CA ASN A 35 -18.05 -13.33 -12.04
C ASN A 35 -16.80 -13.48 -11.14
N HIS A 36 -16.74 -14.58 -10.42
CA HIS A 36 -15.69 -14.89 -9.46
C HIS A 36 -14.32 -15.04 -10.13
N PHE A 37 -14.28 -15.33 -11.43
CA PHE A 37 -13.06 -15.39 -12.22
C PHE A 37 -12.30 -14.06 -12.20
N PHE A 38 -12.98 -12.93 -12.41
CA PHE A 38 -12.34 -11.61 -12.39
C PHE A 38 -11.87 -11.22 -10.98
N LEU A 39 -12.58 -11.68 -9.94
CA LEU A 39 -12.15 -11.50 -8.55
C LEU A 39 -10.83 -12.24 -8.28
N ILE A 40 -10.74 -13.51 -8.67
CA ILE A 40 -9.52 -14.31 -8.51
C ILE A 40 -8.38 -13.72 -9.35
N LEU A 41 -8.66 -13.29 -10.59
CA LEU A 41 -7.66 -12.68 -11.46
C LEU A 41 -7.14 -11.36 -10.88
N GLY A 42 -8.01 -10.51 -10.35
CA GLY A 42 -7.63 -9.26 -9.69
C GLY A 42 -6.81 -9.52 -8.42
N LEU A 43 -7.18 -10.52 -7.63
CA LEU A 43 -6.42 -10.92 -6.45
C LEU A 43 -5.03 -11.44 -6.82
N ALA A 44 -4.93 -12.30 -7.84
CA ALA A 44 -3.65 -12.79 -8.35
C ALA A 44 -2.78 -11.65 -8.87
N ALA A 45 -3.36 -10.73 -9.66
CA ALA A 45 -2.66 -9.54 -10.15
C ALA A 45 -2.15 -8.65 -9.00
N TYR A 46 -2.92 -8.51 -7.91
CA TYR A 46 -2.48 -7.79 -6.72
C TYR A 46 -1.26 -8.43 -6.07
N PHE A 47 -1.27 -9.75 -5.85
CA PHE A 47 -0.11 -10.46 -5.28
C PHE A 47 1.13 -10.36 -6.18
N VAL A 48 0.94 -10.48 -7.49
CA VAL A 48 2.01 -10.30 -8.49
C VAL A 48 2.57 -8.87 -8.42
N SER A 49 1.71 -7.85 -8.31
CA SER A 49 2.12 -6.46 -8.15
C SER A 49 2.95 -6.24 -6.89
N VAL A 50 2.53 -6.79 -5.74
CA VAL A 50 3.29 -6.73 -4.48
C VAL A 50 4.64 -7.43 -4.60
N TRP A 51 4.69 -8.56 -5.32
CA TRP A 51 5.95 -9.27 -5.60
C TRP A 51 6.91 -8.42 -6.43
N PHE A 52 6.46 -7.84 -7.55
CA PHE A 52 7.27 -6.93 -8.38
C PHE A 52 7.76 -5.73 -7.58
N ARG A 53 6.91 -5.16 -6.73
CA ARG A 53 7.30 -4.04 -5.87
C ARG A 53 8.38 -4.41 -4.87
N THR A 54 8.33 -5.63 -4.35
CA THR A 54 9.38 -6.18 -3.48
C THR A 54 10.69 -6.37 -4.23
N ILE A 55 10.65 -6.89 -5.46
CA ILE A 55 11.83 -7.00 -6.33
C ILE A 55 12.44 -5.62 -6.58
N ARG A 56 11.63 -4.63 -6.98
CA ARG A 56 12.09 -3.26 -7.22
C ARG A 56 12.78 -2.68 -6.00
N TRP A 57 12.17 -2.82 -4.83
CA TRP A 57 12.76 -2.30 -3.60
C TRP A 57 14.04 -3.02 -3.19
N ARG A 58 14.13 -4.34 -3.45
CA ARG A 58 15.39 -5.08 -3.29
C ARG A 58 16.52 -4.45 -4.10
N PHE A 59 16.27 -4.04 -5.35
CA PHE A 59 17.27 -3.34 -6.17
C PHE A 59 17.68 -2.00 -5.57
N LEU A 60 16.75 -1.25 -4.98
CA LEU A 60 17.07 0.02 -4.30
C LEU A 60 17.88 -0.18 -3.00
N LEU A 61 17.71 -1.32 -2.33
CA LEU A 61 18.45 -1.67 -1.10
C LEU A 61 19.86 -2.24 -1.36
N LEU A 62 20.15 -2.68 -2.58
CA LEU A 62 21.27 -3.58 -2.91
C LEU A 62 22.68 -2.96 -2.91
N THR A 63 22.89 -1.81 -2.28
CA THR A 63 24.22 -1.19 -2.20
C THR A 63 25.24 -2.03 -1.41
N ASN A 64 24.83 -2.99 -0.54
CA ASN A 64 25.79 -3.75 0.27
C ASN A 64 25.43 -5.20 0.69
N THR A 65 24.22 -5.74 0.42
CA THR A 65 23.84 -7.10 0.87
C THR A 65 22.92 -7.85 -0.09
N GLN A 66 23.25 -9.11 -0.41
CA GLN A 66 22.49 -10.02 -1.29
C GLN A 66 21.31 -10.67 -0.53
N ILE A 67 20.28 -9.89 -0.19
CA ILE A 67 19.07 -10.42 0.49
C ILE A 67 18.12 -11.04 -0.55
N LYS A 68 17.55 -12.22 -0.25
CA LYS A 68 16.54 -12.86 -1.11
C LYS A 68 15.20 -12.11 -1.06
N THR A 69 14.53 -11.97 -2.21
CA THR A 69 13.20 -11.32 -2.32
C THR A 69 12.17 -11.93 -1.36
N SER A 70 12.22 -13.25 -1.15
CA SER A 70 11.30 -13.95 -0.24
C SER A 70 11.42 -13.52 1.23
N ARG A 71 12.59 -13.02 1.66
CA ARG A 71 12.78 -12.48 3.02
C ARG A 71 12.28 -11.04 3.15
N LEU A 72 12.33 -10.27 2.05
CA LEU A 72 11.83 -8.90 2.00
C LEU A 72 10.30 -8.85 1.83
N LEU A 73 9.68 -9.85 1.21
CA LEU A 73 8.24 -9.86 0.96
C LEU A 73 7.42 -9.65 2.25
N PRO A 74 7.64 -10.37 3.37
CA PRO A 74 6.91 -10.11 4.61
C PRO A 74 7.11 -8.68 5.13
N VAL A 75 8.29 -8.10 4.95
CA VAL A 75 8.59 -6.73 5.39
C VAL A 75 7.74 -5.72 4.62
N VAL A 76 7.64 -5.91 3.31
CA VAL A 76 6.82 -5.08 2.42
C VAL A 76 5.33 -5.24 2.73
N VAL A 77 4.85 -6.47 2.91
CA VAL A 77 3.45 -6.77 3.23
C VAL A 77 3.05 -6.16 4.58
N VAL A 78 3.87 -6.31 5.62
CA VAL A 78 3.62 -5.69 6.94
C VAL A 78 3.59 -4.17 6.83
N GLY A 79 4.50 -3.58 6.04
CA GLY A 79 4.49 -2.15 5.76
C GLY A 79 3.19 -1.68 5.11
N TYR A 80 2.68 -2.40 4.10
CA TYR A 80 1.39 -2.08 3.48
C TYR A 80 0.21 -2.31 4.41
N MET A 81 0.21 -3.38 5.20
CA MET A 81 -0.82 -3.63 6.20
C MET A 81 -0.87 -2.47 7.20
N ALA A 82 0.28 -2.06 7.73
CA ALA A 82 0.38 -0.90 8.62
C ALA A 82 -0.10 0.38 7.93
N ASN A 83 0.17 0.57 6.64
CA ASN A 83 -0.32 1.73 5.88
C ASN A 83 -1.85 1.74 5.67
N ASN A 84 -2.51 0.58 5.68
CA ASN A 84 -3.96 0.47 5.59
C ASN A 84 -4.66 0.67 6.94
N ILE A 85 -3.98 0.32 8.04
CA ILE A 85 -4.55 0.42 9.40
C ILE A 85 -4.22 1.78 10.04
N LEU A 86 -2.99 2.27 9.86
CA LEU A 86 -2.51 3.46 10.54
C LEU A 86 -2.79 4.74 9.74
N PRO A 87 -3.23 5.81 10.40
CA PRO A 87 -3.35 7.12 9.77
C PRO A 87 -1.98 7.68 9.38
N PHE A 88 -1.97 8.71 8.53
CA PHE A 88 -0.76 9.45 8.10
C PHE A 88 0.29 8.65 7.31
N ARG A 89 -0.07 7.48 6.77
CA ARG A 89 0.83 6.62 5.97
C ARG A 89 2.13 6.23 6.69
N ILE A 90 2.06 6.06 8.02
CA ILE A 90 3.19 5.70 8.88
C ILE A 90 3.73 4.29 8.58
N GLY A 91 3.03 3.50 7.75
CA GLY A 91 3.46 2.15 7.34
C GLY A 91 4.85 2.09 6.70
N GLU A 92 5.36 3.18 6.12
CA GLU A 92 6.72 3.26 5.59
C GLU A 92 7.80 3.25 6.70
N LEU A 93 7.50 3.87 7.85
CA LEU A 93 8.35 3.81 9.04
C LEU A 93 8.33 2.40 9.62
N VAL A 94 7.16 1.76 9.66
CA VAL A 94 7.01 0.38 10.13
C VAL A 94 7.80 -0.58 9.25
N ARG A 95 7.75 -0.42 7.92
CA ARG A 95 8.54 -1.21 6.95
C ARG A 95 10.05 -1.08 7.23
N SER A 96 10.53 0.14 7.41
CA SER A 96 11.96 0.40 7.65
C SER A 96 12.43 -0.10 9.03
N TYR A 97 11.61 0.04 10.06
CA TYR A 97 11.87 -0.50 11.39
C TYR A 97 11.91 -2.03 11.38
N TYR A 98 10.96 -2.65 10.70
CA TYR A 98 10.89 -4.10 10.62
C TYR A 98 12.01 -4.69 9.74
N LEU A 99 12.46 -3.97 8.72
CA LEU A 99 13.65 -4.32 7.94
C LEU A 99 14.89 -4.39 8.83
N ASN A 100 15.09 -3.39 9.70
CA ASN A 100 16.18 -3.39 10.68
C ASN A 100 16.12 -4.62 11.58
N ARG A 101 14.93 -4.90 12.13
CA ARG A 101 14.73 -6.02 13.04
C ARG A 101 14.99 -7.40 12.39
N ARG A 102 14.69 -7.55 11.10
CA ARG A 102 14.80 -8.81 10.35
C ARG A 102 16.17 -9.03 9.73
N GLU A 103 16.72 -8.02 9.09
CA GLU A 103 17.91 -8.13 8.22
C GLU A 103 19.08 -7.25 8.70
N GLY A 104 18.93 -6.53 9.81
CA GLY A 104 19.99 -5.68 10.39
C GLY A 104 20.28 -4.39 9.59
N ILE A 105 19.50 -4.09 8.56
CA ILE A 105 19.67 -2.87 7.76
C ILE A 105 19.17 -1.66 8.54
N SER A 106 19.96 -0.58 8.59
CA SER A 106 19.57 0.62 9.33
C SER A 106 18.22 1.18 8.88
N THR A 107 17.42 1.66 9.84
CA THR A 107 16.10 2.26 9.57
C THR A 107 16.22 3.47 8.66
N THR A 108 17.31 4.24 8.81
CA THR A 108 17.64 5.38 7.97
C THR A 108 17.82 4.97 6.52
N THR A 109 18.59 3.89 6.25
CA THR A 109 18.73 3.34 4.89
C THR A 109 17.37 2.92 4.31
N GLY A 110 16.54 2.26 5.13
CA GLY A 110 15.17 1.91 4.74
C GLY A 110 14.35 3.12 4.30
N ILE A 111 14.33 4.18 5.10
CA ILE A 111 13.59 5.42 4.80
C ILE A 111 14.16 6.12 3.56
N SER A 112 15.49 6.20 3.43
CA SER A 112 16.13 6.81 2.26
C SER A 112 15.75 6.11 0.96
N THR A 113 15.74 4.76 0.94
CA THR A 113 15.33 4.02 -0.26
C THR A 113 13.86 4.21 -0.60
N ILE A 114 12.99 4.37 0.41
CA ILE A 114 11.58 4.68 0.19
C ILE A 114 11.41 6.08 -0.40
N LEU A 115 12.15 7.08 0.09
CA LEU A 115 12.13 8.43 -0.51
C LEU A 115 12.54 8.40 -1.98
N VAL A 116 13.61 7.68 -2.32
CA VAL A 116 14.04 7.47 -3.70
C VAL A 116 12.96 6.78 -4.52
N GLU A 117 12.30 5.75 -3.95
CA GLU A 117 11.16 5.07 -4.56
C GLU A 117 10.03 6.07 -4.91
N ARG A 118 9.68 6.96 -3.98
CA ARG A 118 8.61 7.96 -4.17
C ARG A 118 8.94 9.02 -5.20
N VAL A 119 10.18 9.52 -5.19
CA VAL A 119 10.62 10.50 -6.19
C VAL A 119 10.62 9.86 -7.58
N SER A 120 11.10 8.62 -7.69
CA SER A 120 11.08 7.87 -8.95
C SER A 120 9.67 7.63 -9.46
N ASP A 121 8.73 7.28 -8.57
CA ASP A 121 7.30 7.13 -8.91
C ASP A 121 6.69 8.45 -9.41
N SER A 122 6.97 9.56 -8.72
CA SER A 122 6.48 10.89 -9.12
C SER A 122 7.03 11.32 -10.48
N ILE A 123 8.31 11.08 -10.75
CA ILE A 123 8.93 11.37 -12.04
C ILE A 123 8.30 10.52 -13.15
N ALA A 124 8.12 9.22 -12.92
CA ALA A 124 7.48 8.33 -13.89
C ALA A 124 6.05 8.78 -14.22
N LEU A 125 5.29 9.24 -13.22
CA LEU A 125 3.95 9.81 -13.44
C LEU A 125 3.98 11.09 -14.27
N LEU A 126 4.95 11.97 -14.04
CA LEU A 126 5.11 13.20 -14.83
C LEU A 126 5.44 12.94 -16.30
N PHE A 127 6.17 11.87 -16.61
CA PHE A 127 6.47 11.50 -18.00
C PHE A 127 5.32 10.79 -18.72
N LEU A 128 4.40 10.19 -17.96
CA LEU A 128 3.27 9.45 -18.50
C LEU A 128 2.06 10.35 -18.82
N ILE A 129 2.01 11.54 -18.20
CA ILE A 129 1.03 12.60 -18.43
C ILE A 129 1.51 13.52 -19.55
#